data_AF-A0A7Y2IF23-F1
#
_entry.id   AF-A0A7Y2IF23-F1
#
_cell.length_a   1.000
_cell.length_b   1.000
_cell.length_c   1.000
_cell.angle_alpha   90.00
_cell.angle_beta   90.00
_cell.angle_gamma   90.00
#
_symmetry.space_group_name_H-M   'P 1'
#
loop_
_entity.id
_entity.type
_entity.pdbx_description
1 polymer ?
#
loop_
_entity_poly.entity_id
_entity_poly.type
_entity_poly.pdbx_seq_one_letter_code
_entity_poly.pdbx_strand_id
1 'polypeptide(L)'
;MGVGSQFVTETPDFYSYSPVPLEIASAKANRVIIEWPDGHSIAVSGTWLRENIVGHSVDPLTREGIGSPSDHLGPRLEHAGVTADGTLSVDWDDGCSAEFDSGWLRSFATGGAGMLAGLPTATPWVSARAGQEIAGDRRLELPLHIWPPLAPDGTVAPAVLRPIVDDLIRYGVVRLVDGPTGQDDLESFAVNLGPLRDTNFGRVWDVMAKVDPNSTAYTGRPLVPHTDLPTRERPPGFQALHCVENTCEGGLNQMADGLAIVRHLEATEPDYFEALTTLRWVFMSKGRGIDHRWTAPVVEFEPIDGAILIRGFSPVRAFPDMPVDDVDRSYAAISRLHELGADPAFQIQSAFQPGQAVIFDNRRMLHARSGFDPSAGIRRLRGCYFDPDDIRSVARVLARTNPLPDQRLSA
;
A
#
# COMPACT_ATOMS: atom_id res chain seq x y z
N MET A 1 -30.65 13.62 38.18
CA MET A 1 -30.04 12.50 37.44
C MET A 1 -28.95 13.10 36.58
N GLY A 2 -27.72 13.11 37.09
CA GLY A 2 -26.58 13.67 36.38
C GLY A 2 -26.22 12.76 35.22
N VAL A 3 -26.02 13.36 34.04
CA VAL A 3 -25.39 12.70 32.91
C VAL A 3 -23.97 12.38 33.37
N GLY A 4 -23.69 11.13 33.68
CA GLY A 4 -22.33 10.69 33.99
C GLY A 4 -21.47 10.98 32.78
N SER A 5 -20.44 11.80 32.95
CA SER A 5 -19.36 11.86 31.97
C SER A 5 -18.72 10.47 31.95
N GLN A 6 -18.92 9.70 30.89
CA GLN A 6 -18.04 8.58 30.60
C GLN A 6 -16.63 9.15 30.53
N PHE A 7 -15.79 8.84 31.51
CA PHE A 7 -14.37 9.12 31.41
C PHE A 7 -13.85 8.27 30.25
N VAL A 8 -13.56 8.91 29.13
CA VAL A 8 -12.84 8.26 28.04
C VAL A 8 -11.39 8.21 28.49
N THR A 9 -10.91 7.01 28.82
CA THR A 9 -9.49 6.80 29.08
C THR A 9 -8.72 7.15 27.82
N GLU A 10 -7.82 8.13 27.90
CA GLU A 10 -7.03 8.52 26.74
C GLU A 10 -6.07 7.40 26.33
N THR A 11 -5.93 7.18 25.03
CA THR A 11 -5.01 6.20 24.45
C THR A 11 -3.69 6.87 24.04
N PRO A 12 -2.59 6.10 23.91
CA PRO A 12 -1.30 6.62 23.45
C PRO A 12 -1.26 6.87 21.93
N ASP A 13 -2.42 6.96 21.27
CA ASP A 13 -2.55 7.20 19.84
C ASP A 13 -3.80 8.06 19.56
N PHE A 14 -4.10 8.30 18.28
CA PHE A 14 -5.27 9.09 17.86
C PHE A 14 -6.41 8.22 17.29
N TYR A 15 -6.43 6.92 17.58
CA TYR A 15 -7.53 6.05 17.17
C TYR A 15 -8.67 6.12 18.18
N SER A 16 -9.88 5.88 17.70
CA SER A 16 -11.04 5.65 18.55
C SER A 16 -11.31 4.17 18.64
N TYR A 17 -11.37 3.65 19.86
CA TYR A 17 -11.64 2.24 20.12
C TYR A 17 -13.07 2.08 20.65
N SER A 18 -13.75 1.02 20.20
CA SER A 18 -15.04 0.65 20.79
C SER A 18 -14.78 0.03 22.16
N PRO A 19 -15.42 0.53 23.24
CA PRO A 19 -15.22 -0.04 24.56
C PRO A 19 -15.68 -1.50 24.61
N VAL A 20 -14.81 -2.39 25.09
CA VAL A 20 -15.14 -3.80 25.31
C VAL A 20 -14.79 -4.13 26.76
N PRO A 21 -15.76 -4.08 27.69
CA PRO A 21 -15.52 -4.27 29.11
C PRO A 21 -14.74 -5.56 29.40
N LEU A 22 -13.72 -5.45 30.25
CA LEU A 22 -12.96 -6.60 30.73
C LEU A 22 -13.79 -7.44 31.70
N GLU A 23 -13.60 -8.75 31.66
CA GLU A 23 -14.15 -9.68 32.65
C GLU A 23 -13.13 -9.93 33.76
N ILE A 24 -11.87 -10.13 33.38
CA ILE A 24 -10.78 -10.48 34.31
C ILE A 24 -9.57 -9.61 34.00
N ALA A 25 -8.92 -9.13 35.06
CA ALA A 25 -7.57 -8.59 35.03
C ALA A 25 -6.82 -9.13 36.24
N SER A 26 -5.61 -9.66 36.04
CA SER A 26 -4.79 -10.19 37.13
C SER A 26 -3.30 -9.96 36.90
N ALA A 27 -2.61 -9.60 37.99
CA ALA A 27 -1.19 -9.36 38.03
C ALA A 27 -0.40 -10.67 38.29
N LYS A 28 0.59 -10.98 37.45
CA LYS A 28 1.54 -12.07 37.70
C LYS A 28 2.90 -11.82 37.05
N ALA A 29 3.97 -11.84 37.85
CA ALA A 29 5.36 -11.75 37.37
C ALA A 29 5.62 -10.57 36.40
N ASN A 30 5.21 -9.35 36.80
CA ASN A 30 5.28 -8.13 36.02
C ASN A 30 4.50 -8.15 34.69
N ARG A 31 3.47 -8.98 34.61
CA ARG A 31 2.52 -9.04 33.49
C ARG A 31 1.11 -8.89 34.03
N VAL A 32 0.23 -8.33 33.21
CA VAL A 32 -1.21 -8.37 33.41
C VAL A 32 -1.80 -9.37 32.44
N ILE A 33 -2.53 -10.35 32.95
CA ILE A 33 -3.39 -11.22 32.14
C ILE A 33 -4.77 -10.58 32.16
N ILE A 34 -5.28 -10.26 30.97
CA ILE A 34 -6.63 -9.70 30.79
C ILE A 34 -7.47 -10.61 29.93
N GLU A 35 -8.75 -10.72 30.27
CA GLU A 35 -9.73 -11.55 29.57
C GLU A 35 -11.03 -10.77 29.35
N TRP A 36 -11.66 -11.03 28.22
CA TRP A 36 -12.96 -10.48 27.85
C TRP A 36 -14.04 -11.57 27.90
N PRO A 37 -15.32 -11.20 28.06
CA PRO A 37 -16.44 -12.17 28.16
C PRO A 37 -16.60 -13.12 26.97
N ASP A 38 -16.00 -12.81 25.82
CA ASP A 38 -16.04 -13.63 24.61
C ASP A 38 -14.83 -14.58 24.48
N GLY A 39 -14.06 -14.75 25.57
CA GLY A 39 -12.95 -15.71 25.65
C GLY A 39 -11.64 -15.24 25.04
N HIS A 40 -11.56 -14.03 24.49
CA HIS A 40 -10.26 -13.47 24.11
C HIS A 40 -9.45 -13.16 25.37
N SER A 41 -8.14 -13.36 25.29
CA SER A 41 -7.21 -13.02 26.37
C SER A 41 -5.85 -12.61 25.82
N ILE A 42 -5.17 -11.71 26.54
CA ILE A 42 -3.78 -11.37 26.27
C ILE A 42 -2.99 -11.23 27.57
N ALA A 43 -1.68 -11.43 27.47
CA ALA A 43 -0.73 -11.07 28.52
C ALA A 43 0.04 -9.83 28.09
N VAL A 44 -0.01 -8.78 28.92
CA VAL A 44 0.61 -7.49 28.64
C VAL A 44 1.72 -7.23 29.67
N SER A 45 2.85 -6.70 29.22
CA SER A 45 3.95 -6.34 30.11
C SER A 45 3.59 -5.12 30.96
N GLY A 46 3.81 -5.18 32.27
CA GLY A 46 3.64 -4.02 33.16
C GLY A 46 4.59 -2.88 32.80
N THR A 47 5.79 -3.18 32.29
CA THR A 47 6.73 -2.17 31.78
C THR A 47 6.17 -1.46 30.54
N TRP A 48 5.57 -2.21 29.62
CA TRP A 48 5.00 -1.63 28.40
C TRP A 48 3.75 -0.80 28.70
N LEU A 49 2.87 -1.28 29.59
CA LEU A 49 1.74 -0.49 30.06
C LEU A 49 2.21 0.84 30.65
N ARG A 50 3.28 0.80 31.47
CA ARG A 50 3.85 2.01 32.06
C ARG A 50 4.37 3.00 31.03
N GLU A 51 5.08 2.51 30.02
CA GLU A 51 5.58 3.32 28.89
C GLU A 51 4.43 3.99 28.10
N ASN A 52 3.22 3.44 28.15
CA ASN A 52 2.05 3.93 27.44
C ASN A 52 1.09 4.78 28.30
N ILE A 53 1.49 5.22 29.50
CA ILE A 53 0.66 6.10 30.33
C ILE A 53 0.66 7.52 29.76
N VAL A 54 -0.49 7.94 29.24
CA VAL A 54 -0.71 9.30 28.74
C VAL A 54 -0.61 10.33 29.87
N GLY A 55 0.13 11.42 29.63
CA GLY A 55 0.41 12.47 30.62
C GLY A 55 1.55 12.14 31.59
N HIS A 56 2.11 10.94 31.54
CA HIS A 56 3.26 10.52 32.33
C HIS A 56 4.44 10.09 31.46
N SER A 57 4.24 9.05 30.64
CA SER A 57 5.24 8.49 29.73
C SER A 57 4.92 8.73 28.27
N VAL A 58 3.72 9.23 27.96
CA VAL A 58 3.32 9.66 26.62
C VAL A 58 2.82 11.10 26.71
N ASP A 59 3.29 11.96 25.80
CA ASP A 59 2.82 13.33 25.73
C ASP A 59 1.34 13.37 25.25
N PRO A 60 0.44 14.06 25.98
CA PRO A 60 -0.98 14.04 25.64
C PRO A 60 -1.32 14.80 24.35
N LEU A 61 -0.44 15.68 23.87
CA LEU A 61 -0.66 16.46 22.65
C LEU A 61 -0.08 15.76 21.43
N THR A 62 1.16 15.27 21.51
CA THR A 62 1.85 14.65 20.37
C THR A 62 1.61 13.14 20.28
N ARG A 63 1.24 12.50 21.40
CA ARG A 63 1.16 11.04 21.57
C ARG A 63 2.52 10.34 21.41
N GLU A 64 3.61 11.08 21.53
CA GLU A 64 4.97 10.52 21.50
C GLU A 64 5.42 10.09 22.91
N GLY A 65 6.26 9.06 22.96
CA GLY A 65 6.89 8.61 24.21
C GLY A 65 7.84 9.66 24.79
N ILE A 66 7.79 9.82 26.12
CA ILE A 66 8.62 10.73 26.90
C ILE A 66 9.65 9.91 27.67
N GLY A 67 10.92 10.30 27.59
CA GLY A 67 12.00 9.68 28.34
C GLY A 67 12.65 8.52 27.61
N SER A 68 13.37 7.69 28.37
CA SER A 68 14.10 6.53 27.86
C SER A 68 13.39 5.24 28.28
N PRO A 69 13.41 4.16 27.47
CA PRO A 69 12.89 2.86 27.89
C PRO A 69 13.46 2.36 29.23
N SER A 70 14.67 2.79 29.59
CA SER A 70 15.28 2.49 30.90
C SER A 70 14.47 2.97 32.10
N ASP A 71 13.70 4.04 31.92
CA ASP A 71 12.96 4.72 32.99
C ASP A 71 11.77 3.86 33.45
N HIS A 72 11.44 2.80 32.70
CA HIS A 72 10.31 1.90 32.96
C HIS A 72 10.73 0.49 33.42
N LEU A 73 12.03 0.19 33.48
CA LEU A 73 12.55 -1.16 33.81
C LEU A 73 12.63 -1.46 35.32
N GLY A 74 12.55 -0.45 36.18
CA GLY A 74 12.64 -0.60 37.63
C GLY A 74 11.31 -0.93 38.31
N PRO A 75 10.26 -0.11 38.09
CA PRO A 75 8.97 -0.28 38.77
C PRO A 75 8.33 -1.63 38.46
N ARG A 76 7.78 -2.27 39.50
CA ARG A 76 7.13 -3.57 39.41
C ARG A 76 5.63 -3.44 39.59
N LEU A 77 4.91 -4.21 38.79
CA LEU A 77 3.47 -4.29 38.91
C LEU A 77 3.07 -4.91 40.25
N GLU A 78 2.30 -4.16 41.03
CA GLU A 78 1.84 -4.54 42.36
C GLU A 78 0.41 -5.09 42.30
N HIS A 79 -0.48 -4.40 41.56
CA HIS A 79 -1.88 -4.77 41.43
C HIS A 79 -2.39 -4.51 40.02
N ALA A 80 -3.37 -5.31 39.59
CA ALA A 80 -4.14 -5.09 38.39
C ALA A 80 -5.57 -5.56 38.63
N GLY A 81 -6.54 -4.76 38.18
CA GLY A 81 -7.96 -5.03 38.37
C GLY A 81 -8.82 -4.41 37.28
N VAL A 82 -10.11 -4.76 37.29
CA VAL A 82 -11.11 -4.20 36.37
C VAL A 82 -11.88 -3.11 37.10
N THR A 83 -11.99 -1.92 36.48
CA THR A 83 -12.77 -0.81 37.04
C THR A 83 -14.27 -1.05 36.90
N ALA A 84 -15.10 -0.21 37.53
CA ALA A 84 -16.56 -0.29 37.37
C ALA A 84 -17.02 -0.06 35.91
N ASP A 85 -16.24 0.68 35.13
CA ASP A 85 -16.52 0.98 33.72
C ASP A 85 -15.91 -0.07 32.77
N GLY A 86 -15.26 -1.11 33.30
CA GLY A 86 -14.71 -2.22 32.53
C GLY A 86 -13.34 -1.94 31.88
N THR A 87 -12.65 -0.89 32.32
CA THR A 87 -11.25 -0.58 31.92
C THR A 87 -10.26 -1.33 32.80
N LEU A 88 -9.00 -1.40 32.37
CA LEU A 88 -7.92 -1.99 33.17
C LEU A 88 -7.36 -0.91 34.10
N SER A 89 -7.30 -1.18 35.40
CA SER A 89 -6.55 -0.38 36.38
C SER A 89 -5.29 -1.13 36.81
N VAL A 90 -4.15 -0.44 36.88
CA VAL A 90 -2.84 -1.00 37.24
C VAL A 90 -2.13 -0.09 38.24
N ASP A 91 -1.50 -0.71 39.23
CA ASP A 91 -0.68 -0.05 40.25
C ASP A 91 0.74 -0.62 40.23
N TRP A 92 1.73 0.25 40.39
CA TRP A 92 3.15 -0.10 40.51
C TRP A 92 3.67 0.18 41.92
N ASP A 93 4.72 -0.54 42.31
CA ASP A 93 5.35 -0.50 43.64
C ASP A 93 6.03 0.84 44.00
N ASP A 94 6.13 1.76 43.05
CA ASP A 94 6.62 3.12 43.26
C ASP A 94 5.50 4.15 43.46
N GLY A 95 4.25 3.68 43.59
CA GLY A 95 3.07 4.50 43.83
C GLY A 95 2.47 5.13 42.58
N CYS A 96 2.96 4.79 41.39
CA CYS A 96 2.30 5.12 40.13
C CYS A 96 1.05 4.25 39.94
N SER A 97 -0.04 4.84 39.44
CA SER A 97 -1.27 4.15 39.07
C SER A 97 -1.79 4.70 37.74
N ALA A 98 -2.37 3.85 36.91
CA ALA A 98 -2.96 4.25 35.64
C ALA A 98 -4.14 3.36 35.24
N GLU A 99 -5.02 3.92 34.42
CA GLU A 99 -6.10 3.18 33.75
C GLU A 99 -5.83 3.09 32.25
N PHE A 100 -6.24 1.98 31.63
CA PHE A 100 -6.06 1.71 30.20
C PHE A 100 -7.38 1.35 29.54
N ASP A 101 -7.61 1.93 28.37
CA ASP A 101 -8.80 1.68 27.56
C ASP A 101 -8.89 0.21 27.15
N SER A 102 -10.05 -0.40 27.38
CA SER A 102 -10.25 -1.83 27.13
C SER A 102 -10.37 -2.15 25.64
N GLY A 103 -10.85 -1.21 24.82
CA GLY A 103 -10.89 -1.35 23.37
C GLY A 103 -9.50 -1.25 22.72
N TRP A 104 -8.65 -0.36 23.22
CA TRP A 104 -7.25 -0.25 22.84
C TRP A 104 -6.51 -1.55 23.13
N LEU A 105 -6.61 -2.06 24.36
CA LEU A 105 -6.05 -3.36 24.73
C LEU A 105 -6.60 -4.50 23.87
N ARG A 106 -7.90 -4.44 23.54
CA ARG A 106 -8.56 -5.43 22.68
C ARG A 106 -8.02 -5.45 21.26
N SER A 107 -7.56 -4.32 20.74
CA SER A 107 -6.97 -4.25 19.41
C SER A 107 -5.71 -5.13 19.29
N PHE A 108 -4.92 -5.28 20.35
CA PHE A 108 -3.76 -6.18 20.35
C PHE A 108 -4.17 -7.65 20.37
N ALA A 109 -5.23 -7.98 21.12
CA ALA A 109 -5.78 -9.35 21.20
C ALA A 109 -6.33 -9.85 19.86
N THR A 110 -6.78 -8.93 19.01
CA THR A 110 -7.45 -9.23 17.73
C THR A 110 -6.56 -8.94 16.52
N GLY A 111 -5.30 -8.53 16.72
CA GLY A 111 -4.39 -8.15 15.64
C GLY A 111 -4.70 -6.78 15.01
N GLY A 112 -5.66 -6.04 15.55
CA GLY A 112 -6.06 -4.69 15.15
C GLY A 112 -5.02 -3.59 15.41
N ALA A 113 -3.88 -3.91 16.01
CA ALA A 113 -2.74 -3.01 16.19
C ALA A 113 -1.55 -3.31 15.23
N GLY A 114 -1.68 -4.31 14.36
CA GLY A 114 -0.60 -4.74 13.46
C GLY A 114 -0.38 -3.81 12.26
N MET A 115 0.72 -4.03 11.53
CA MET A 115 1.09 -3.25 10.34
C MET A 115 0.00 -3.22 9.26
N LEU A 116 -0.82 -4.27 9.15
CA LEU A 116 -1.90 -4.35 8.15
C LEU A 116 -3.27 -3.92 8.73
N ALA A 117 -3.34 -3.56 10.01
CA ALA A 117 -4.60 -3.23 10.65
C ALA A 117 -5.25 -1.98 10.03
N GLY A 118 -6.56 -2.07 9.84
CA GLY A 118 -7.38 -1.02 9.24
C GLY A 118 -7.19 -0.84 7.73
N LEU A 119 -6.30 -1.61 7.09
CA LEU A 119 -6.11 -1.56 5.63
C LEU A 119 -7.00 -2.58 4.92
N PRO A 120 -7.48 -2.27 3.70
CA PRO A 120 -8.08 -3.27 2.84
C PRO A 120 -7.11 -4.41 2.52
N THR A 121 -7.64 -5.63 2.44
CA THR A 121 -6.88 -6.80 1.99
C THR A 121 -6.65 -6.76 0.49
N ALA A 122 -5.39 -6.86 0.07
CA ALA A 122 -5.03 -7.01 -1.34
C ALA A 122 -5.71 -8.27 -1.93
N THR A 123 -6.46 -8.09 -3.01
CA THR A 123 -7.23 -9.14 -3.67
C THR A 123 -6.77 -9.27 -5.12
N PRO A 124 -6.23 -10.43 -5.56
CA PRO A 124 -5.85 -10.62 -6.96
C PRO A 124 -7.06 -10.58 -7.88
N TRP A 125 -6.84 -10.18 -9.12
CA TRP A 125 -7.87 -10.16 -10.14
C TRP A 125 -7.36 -10.49 -11.54
N VAL A 126 -8.29 -10.96 -12.36
CA VAL A 126 -8.09 -11.21 -13.79
C VAL A 126 -9.05 -10.34 -14.60
N SER A 127 -8.80 -10.20 -15.90
CA SER A 127 -9.64 -9.40 -16.79
C SER A 127 -11.07 -9.92 -16.80
N ALA A 128 -12.06 -9.03 -16.73
CA ALA A 128 -13.47 -9.42 -16.88
C ALA A 128 -13.79 -10.08 -18.24
N ARG A 129 -12.91 -9.90 -19.24
CA ARG A 129 -13.00 -10.53 -20.55
C ARG A 129 -12.37 -11.94 -20.63
N ALA A 130 -11.86 -12.48 -19.52
CA ALA A 130 -11.35 -13.83 -19.45
C ALA A 130 -12.47 -14.84 -19.80
N GLY A 131 -12.32 -15.54 -20.92
CA GLY A 131 -13.30 -16.52 -21.41
C GLY A 131 -13.33 -17.83 -20.61
N GLN A 132 -12.25 -18.16 -19.89
CA GLN A 132 -12.16 -19.31 -18.99
C GLN A 132 -12.24 -18.87 -17.52
N GLU A 133 -12.71 -19.76 -16.64
CA GLU A 133 -12.60 -19.58 -15.19
C GLU A 133 -11.15 -19.84 -14.76
N ILE A 134 -10.45 -18.78 -14.37
CA ILE A 134 -9.18 -18.89 -13.64
C ILE A 134 -9.57 -18.99 -12.15
N ALA A 135 -9.40 -20.18 -11.58
CA ALA A 135 -9.90 -20.50 -10.24
C ALA A 135 -9.27 -19.58 -9.17
N GLY A 136 -10.11 -18.97 -8.34
CA GLY A 136 -9.68 -18.18 -7.18
C GLY A 136 -9.53 -16.67 -7.41
N ASP A 137 -9.59 -16.20 -8.65
CA ASP A 137 -9.39 -14.77 -8.97
C ASP A 137 -10.69 -14.04 -9.32
N ARG A 138 -10.79 -12.79 -8.87
CA ARG A 138 -11.95 -11.94 -9.15
C ARG A 138 -11.86 -11.39 -10.57
N ARG A 139 -12.97 -11.40 -11.32
CA ARG A 139 -13.08 -10.67 -12.59
C ARG A 139 -13.30 -9.19 -12.32
N LEU A 140 -12.48 -8.34 -12.93
CA LEU A 140 -12.51 -6.90 -12.69
C LEU A 140 -12.63 -6.11 -14.01
N GLU A 141 -13.54 -5.13 -14.03
CA GLU A 141 -13.40 -3.93 -14.83
C GLU A 141 -12.74 -2.88 -13.93
N LEU A 142 -11.74 -2.14 -14.43
CA LEU A 142 -10.93 -1.21 -13.63
C LEU A 142 -11.80 -0.37 -12.67
N PRO A 143 -11.52 -0.33 -11.35
CA PRO A 143 -12.31 0.44 -10.40
C PRO A 143 -12.38 1.91 -10.82
N LEU A 144 -13.60 2.40 -11.06
CA LEU A 144 -13.85 3.71 -11.62
C LEU A 144 -14.34 4.66 -10.53
N HIS A 145 -13.66 5.79 -10.41
CA HIS A 145 -14.05 6.89 -9.52
C HIS A 145 -14.13 8.20 -10.31
N ILE A 146 -15.02 9.10 -9.91
CA ILE A 146 -15.04 10.46 -10.43
C ILE A 146 -13.84 11.22 -9.84
N TRP A 147 -13.19 12.05 -10.66
CA TRP A 147 -12.09 12.90 -10.22
C TRP A 147 -12.53 13.73 -9.01
N PRO A 148 -11.84 13.62 -7.86
CA PRO A 148 -12.30 14.29 -6.65
C PRO A 148 -12.23 15.82 -6.76
N PRO A 149 -13.29 16.55 -6.36
CA PRO A 149 -13.22 18.00 -6.27
C PRO A 149 -12.26 18.41 -5.16
N LEU A 150 -11.46 19.44 -5.43
CA LEU A 150 -10.59 20.07 -4.44
C LEU A 150 -11.33 21.21 -3.75
N ALA A 151 -11.22 21.28 -2.42
CA ALA A 151 -11.62 22.45 -1.64
C ALA A 151 -10.68 23.64 -1.91
N PRO A 152 -11.03 24.87 -1.51
CA PRO A 152 -10.18 26.05 -1.73
C PRO A 152 -8.77 25.98 -1.12
N ASP A 153 -8.59 25.14 -0.10
CA ASP A 153 -7.29 24.85 0.53
C ASP A 153 -6.51 23.71 -0.15
N GLY A 154 -7.04 23.16 -1.26
CA GLY A 154 -6.44 22.06 -2.02
C GLY A 154 -6.74 20.67 -1.47
N THR A 155 -7.59 20.54 -0.44
CA THR A 155 -7.89 19.24 0.17
C THR A 155 -9.05 18.51 -0.51
N VAL A 156 -9.03 17.17 -0.45
CA VAL A 156 -10.14 16.31 -0.84
C VAL A 156 -10.91 15.87 0.42
N ALA A 157 -12.24 15.96 0.37
CA ALA A 157 -13.08 15.51 1.47
C ALA A 157 -12.84 14.01 1.80
N PRO A 158 -12.65 13.63 3.09
CA PRO A 158 -12.35 12.25 3.48
C PRO A 158 -13.31 11.19 2.94
N ALA A 159 -14.62 11.51 2.90
CA ALA A 159 -15.64 10.61 2.39
C ALA A 159 -15.52 10.31 0.88
N VAL A 160 -14.89 11.21 0.11
CA VAL A 160 -14.62 11.02 -1.32
C VAL A 160 -13.27 10.31 -1.51
N LEU A 161 -12.26 10.64 -0.72
CA LEU A 161 -10.91 10.08 -0.86
C LEU A 161 -10.83 8.61 -0.42
N ARG A 162 -11.54 8.25 0.65
CA ARG A 162 -11.49 6.90 1.25
C ARG A 162 -11.78 5.76 0.27
N PRO A 163 -12.90 5.73 -0.49
CA PRO A 163 -13.15 4.63 -1.42
C PRO A 163 -12.07 4.50 -2.51
N ILE A 164 -11.46 5.61 -2.94
CA ILE A 164 -10.37 5.61 -3.93
C ILE A 164 -9.13 4.93 -3.35
N VAL A 165 -8.72 5.34 -2.15
CA VAL A 165 -7.56 4.78 -1.46
C VAL A 165 -7.80 3.31 -1.11
N ASP A 166 -9.01 2.96 -0.67
CA ASP A 166 -9.36 1.59 -0.31
C ASP A 166 -9.29 0.65 -1.52
N ASP A 167 -9.83 1.07 -2.67
CA ASP A 167 -9.75 0.31 -3.92
C ASP A 167 -8.31 0.24 -4.45
N LEU A 168 -7.54 1.33 -4.31
CA LEU A 168 -6.14 1.37 -4.71
C LEU A 168 -5.31 0.33 -3.95
N ILE A 169 -5.51 0.20 -2.62
CA ILE A 169 -4.82 -0.82 -1.81
C ILE A 169 -5.35 -2.23 -2.14
N ARG A 170 -6.66 -2.39 -2.26
CA ARG A 170 -7.31 -3.69 -2.49
C ARG A 170 -6.93 -4.28 -3.85
N TYR A 171 -7.09 -3.51 -4.92
CA TYR A 171 -6.93 -3.98 -6.29
C TYR A 171 -5.58 -3.60 -6.91
N GLY A 172 -4.81 -2.71 -6.28
CA GLY A 172 -3.55 -2.22 -6.85
C GLY A 172 -3.75 -1.23 -8.00
N VAL A 173 -4.99 -0.85 -8.35
CA VAL A 173 -5.28 0.09 -9.43
C VAL A 173 -6.65 0.75 -9.27
N VAL A 174 -6.73 2.03 -9.61
CA VAL A 174 -7.97 2.80 -9.79
C VAL A 174 -7.88 3.70 -11.02
N ARG A 175 -9.03 3.99 -11.61
CA ARG A 175 -9.17 4.97 -12.70
C ARG A 175 -10.03 6.13 -12.23
N LEU A 176 -9.53 7.35 -12.45
CA LEU A 176 -10.26 8.59 -12.26
C LEU A 176 -10.79 9.08 -13.61
N VAL A 177 -12.03 9.57 -13.64
CA VAL A 177 -12.67 10.13 -14.84
C VAL A 177 -13.32 11.47 -14.56
N ASP A 178 -13.74 12.17 -15.62
CA ASP A 178 -14.37 13.50 -15.55
C ASP A 178 -13.51 14.55 -14.80
N GLY A 179 -12.19 14.39 -14.88
CA GLY A 179 -11.22 15.31 -14.32
C GLY A 179 -10.83 16.43 -15.27
N PRO A 180 -10.07 17.42 -14.75
CA PRO A 180 -9.57 18.54 -15.52
C PRO A 180 -8.38 18.14 -16.42
N THR A 181 -8.00 19.03 -17.34
CA THR A 181 -6.95 18.80 -18.36
C THR A 181 -5.78 19.78 -18.27
N GLY A 182 -5.60 20.46 -17.14
CA GLY A 182 -4.48 21.34 -16.85
C GLY A 182 -3.21 20.57 -16.48
N GLN A 183 -2.07 21.26 -16.53
CA GLN A 183 -0.77 20.63 -16.26
C GLN A 183 -0.51 20.35 -14.77
N ASP A 184 -1.08 21.18 -13.90
CA ASP A 184 -0.84 21.15 -12.45
C ASP A 184 -1.91 20.36 -11.68
N ASP A 185 -2.96 19.90 -12.37
CA ASP A 185 -4.10 19.22 -11.75
C ASP A 185 -3.70 17.89 -11.12
N LEU A 186 -2.84 17.12 -11.79
CA LEU A 186 -2.32 15.87 -11.23
C LEU A 186 -1.61 16.14 -9.91
N GLU A 187 -0.74 17.15 -9.84
CA GLU A 187 0.01 17.44 -8.61
C GLU A 187 -0.92 17.88 -7.49
N SER A 188 -1.86 18.77 -7.82
CA SER A 188 -2.81 19.35 -6.87
C SER A 188 -3.72 18.28 -6.25
N PHE A 189 -4.13 17.28 -7.02
CA PHE A 189 -4.83 16.12 -6.47
C PHE A 189 -3.88 15.16 -5.75
N ALA A 190 -2.75 14.80 -6.36
CA ALA A 190 -1.84 13.76 -5.88
C ALA A 190 -1.31 14.00 -4.46
N VAL A 191 -1.06 15.26 -4.06
CA VAL A 191 -0.61 15.58 -2.70
C VAL A 191 -1.60 15.19 -1.59
N ASN A 192 -2.87 14.93 -1.93
CA ASN A 192 -3.87 14.39 -0.99
C ASN A 192 -3.68 12.89 -0.70
N LEU A 193 -2.94 12.18 -1.56
CA LEU A 193 -2.60 10.76 -1.37
C LEU A 193 -1.30 10.58 -0.57
N GLY A 194 -0.47 11.62 -0.50
CA GLY A 194 0.78 11.62 0.25
C GLY A 194 1.86 12.48 -0.41
N PRO A 195 3.04 12.60 0.23
CA PRO A 195 4.22 13.18 -0.39
C PRO A 195 4.55 12.52 -1.74
N LEU A 196 4.86 13.34 -2.74
CA LEU A 196 5.33 12.82 -4.03
C LEU A 196 6.79 12.42 -3.92
N ARG A 197 7.13 11.29 -4.54
CA ARG A 197 8.49 10.76 -4.63
C ARG A 197 9.22 11.36 -5.83
N ASP A 198 10.08 12.33 -5.57
CA ASP A 198 10.97 12.91 -6.56
C ASP A 198 11.94 11.86 -7.15
N THR A 199 12.22 11.97 -8.44
CA THR A 199 13.21 11.12 -9.13
C THR A 199 14.09 11.94 -10.06
N ASN A 200 15.05 11.30 -10.73
CA ASN A 200 15.83 11.93 -11.80
C ASN A 200 14.98 12.38 -13.00
N PHE A 201 13.68 12.06 -13.05
CA PHE A 201 12.73 12.55 -14.04
C PHE A 201 11.96 13.80 -13.57
N GLY A 202 12.16 14.22 -12.32
CA GLY A 202 11.43 15.28 -11.65
C GLY A 202 10.41 14.76 -10.64
N ARG A 203 9.73 15.70 -9.98
CA ARG A 203 8.61 15.46 -9.06
C ARG A 203 7.34 15.05 -9.81
N VAL A 204 7.04 15.80 -10.87
CA VAL A 204 6.01 15.50 -11.88
C VAL A 204 6.67 15.62 -13.24
N TRP A 205 6.38 14.70 -14.16
CA TRP A 205 7.01 14.65 -15.48
C TRP A 205 6.00 14.43 -16.61
N ASP A 206 6.37 14.87 -17.81
CA ASP A 206 5.59 14.63 -19.01
C ASP A 206 5.99 13.30 -19.69
N VAL A 207 4.99 12.53 -20.08
CA VAL A 207 5.12 11.37 -20.99
C VAL A 207 4.58 11.78 -22.35
N MET A 208 5.51 12.20 -23.21
CA MET A 208 5.28 12.56 -24.61
C MET A 208 6.32 11.88 -25.51
N ALA A 209 5.98 11.65 -26.78
CA ALA A 209 6.99 11.25 -27.76
C ALA A 209 8.00 12.41 -27.94
N LYS A 210 9.30 12.13 -27.75
CA LYS A 210 10.38 13.13 -27.87
C LYS A 210 11.19 12.87 -29.14
N VAL A 211 11.68 13.94 -29.78
CA VAL A 211 12.54 13.86 -30.98
C VAL A 211 13.89 13.21 -30.66
N ASP A 212 14.40 13.35 -29.44
CA ASP A 212 15.57 12.64 -28.91
C ASP A 212 15.23 11.98 -27.55
N PRO A 213 14.74 10.74 -27.54
CA PRO A 213 14.20 10.10 -26.34
C PRO A 213 15.32 9.46 -25.49
N ASN A 214 15.40 9.83 -24.21
CA ASN A 214 16.28 9.18 -23.22
C ASN A 214 15.65 7.94 -22.54
N SER A 215 14.44 7.55 -22.95
CA SER A 215 13.71 6.36 -22.49
C SER A 215 12.78 5.85 -23.60
N THR A 216 12.57 4.54 -23.68
CA THR A 216 11.62 3.92 -24.63
C THR A 216 10.18 4.40 -24.41
N ALA A 217 9.85 4.85 -23.19
CA ALA A 217 8.57 5.47 -22.85
C ALA A 217 8.23 6.70 -23.72
N TYR A 218 9.26 7.40 -24.22
CA TYR A 218 9.14 8.60 -25.05
C TYR A 218 9.17 8.30 -26.57
N THR A 219 8.84 7.07 -26.97
CA THR A 219 8.72 6.65 -28.38
C THR A 219 7.28 6.21 -28.70
N GLY A 220 6.92 6.08 -29.98
CA GLY A 220 5.62 5.51 -30.41
C GLY A 220 5.53 3.98 -30.40
N ARG A 221 6.65 3.28 -30.09
CA ARG A 221 6.72 1.82 -30.09
C ARG A 221 5.86 1.22 -28.97
N PRO A 222 5.31 0.00 -29.13
CA PRO A 222 4.63 -0.66 -28.02
C PRO A 222 5.58 -0.80 -26.83
N LEU A 223 5.04 -0.57 -25.63
CA LEU A 223 5.71 -0.87 -24.38
C LEU A 223 5.14 -2.19 -23.88
N VAL A 224 5.99 -3.20 -23.77
CA VAL A 224 5.63 -4.50 -23.22
C VAL A 224 5.28 -4.38 -21.73
N PRO A 225 4.53 -5.33 -21.13
CA PRO A 225 4.20 -5.33 -19.70
C PRO A 225 5.46 -5.15 -18.83
N HIS A 226 5.47 -4.13 -17.98
CA HIS A 226 6.61 -3.78 -17.13
C HIS A 226 6.19 -3.11 -15.83
N THR A 227 7.17 -2.94 -14.94
CA THR A 227 7.11 -2.06 -13.77
C THR A 227 8.20 -1.00 -13.88
N ASP A 228 7.96 0.20 -13.37
CA ASP A 228 8.87 1.33 -13.54
C ASP A 228 10.00 1.31 -12.52
N LEU A 229 11.17 1.75 -13.00
CA LEU A 229 12.39 1.96 -12.22
C LEU A 229 12.86 0.75 -11.39
N PRO A 230 12.98 -0.47 -11.96
CA PRO A 230 13.46 -1.64 -11.22
C PRO A 230 14.96 -1.54 -10.84
N THR A 231 15.65 -0.49 -11.27
CA THR A 231 17.06 -0.21 -10.93
C THR A 231 17.23 0.43 -9.55
N ARG A 232 16.13 0.79 -8.88
CA ARG A 232 16.13 1.36 -7.53
C ARG A 232 16.18 0.24 -6.50
N GLU A 233 16.85 0.49 -5.38
CA GLU A 233 16.76 -0.36 -4.17
C GLU A 233 15.29 -0.63 -3.83
N ARG A 234 14.52 0.45 -3.66
CA ARG A 234 13.06 0.42 -3.58
C ARG A 234 12.47 1.10 -4.81
N PRO A 235 11.95 0.36 -5.80
CA PRO A 235 11.13 0.92 -6.86
C PRO A 235 9.97 1.74 -6.28
N PRO A 236 9.51 2.81 -6.96
CA PRO A 236 8.33 3.54 -6.52
C PRO A 236 7.16 2.61 -6.22
N GLY A 237 6.46 2.89 -5.13
CA GLY A 237 5.31 2.11 -4.69
C GLY A 237 4.15 2.25 -5.65
N PHE A 238 3.67 3.48 -5.82
CA PHE A 238 2.55 3.80 -6.70
C PHE A 238 2.99 4.75 -7.82
N GLN A 239 2.35 4.64 -8.97
CA GLN A 239 2.45 5.59 -10.07
C GLN A 239 1.06 6.12 -10.41
N ALA A 240 0.97 7.43 -10.65
CA ALA A 240 -0.20 8.02 -11.29
C ALA A 240 0.16 8.50 -12.69
N LEU A 241 -0.74 8.31 -13.65
CA LEU A 241 -0.67 8.87 -15.00
C LEU A 241 -1.99 9.57 -15.33
N HIS A 242 -1.92 10.88 -15.58
CA HIS A 242 -3.05 11.74 -15.92
C HIS A 242 -2.97 12.20 -17.38
N CYS A 243 -4.06 12.08 -18.11
CA CYS A 243 -4.15 12.46 -19.51
C CYS A 243 -4.57 13.92 -19.65
N VAL A 244 -3.63 14.76 -20.07
CA VAL A 244 -3.88 16.19 -20.36
C VAL A 244 -4.42 16.34 -21.78
N GLU A 245 -3.80 15.64 -22.73
CA GLU A 245 -4.15 15.73 -24.15
C GLU A 245 -3.91 14.38 -24.82
N ASN A 246 -4.87 13.90 -25.62
CA ASN A 246 -4.71 12.71 -26.44
C ASN A 246 -5.56 12.82 -27.70
N THR A 247 -4.89 13.03 -28.83
CA THR A 247 -5.49 13.05 -30.17
C THR A 247 -4.95 11.93 -31.06
N CYS A 248 -4.08 11.06 -30.53
CA CYS A 248 -3.55 9.92 -31.25
C CYS A 248 -4.56 8.76 -31.30
N GLU A 249 -4.63 8.07 -32.44
CA GLU A 249 -5.27 6.76 -32.52
C GLU A 249 -4.32 5.65 -32.02
N GLY A 250 -4.87 4.64 -31.34
CA GLY A 250 -4.09 3.59 -30.68
C GLY A 250 -3.52 4.03 -29.33
N GLY A 251 -2.33 3.53 -28.97
CA GLY A 251 -1.66 3.90 -27.71
C GLY A 251 -2.46 3.54 -26.45
N LEU A 252 -3.26 2.47 -26.53
CA LEU A 252 -4.13 2.00 -25.47
C LEU A 252 -3.29 1.63 -24.25
N ASN A 253 -3.75 2.05 -23.08
CA ASN A 253 -3.14 1.66 -21.82
C ASN A 253 -3.55 0.23 -21.51
N GLN A 254 -2.60 -0.55 -21.02
CA GLN A 254 -2.74 -1.95 -20.74
C GLN A 254 -2.31 -2.19 -19.30
N MET A 255 -3.11 -2.92 -18.53
CA MET A 255 -2.87 -3.21 -17.11
C MET A 255 -3.12 -4.68 -16.85
N ALA A 256 -2.18 -5.35 -16.20
CA ALA A 256 -2.34 -6.73 -15.74
C ALA A 256 -1.90 -6.86 -14.28
N ASP A 257 -2.67 -7.59 -13.47
CA ASP A 257 -2.36 -7.80 -12.07
C ASP A 257 -1.24 -8.84 -11.91
N GLY A 258 -0.05 -8.35 -11.53
CA GLY A 258 1.08 -9.22 -11.29
C GLY A 258 0.86 -10.18 -10.13
N LEU A 259 -0.01 -9.87 -9.15
CA LEU A 259 -0.30 -10.78 -8.06
C LEU A 259 -1.07 -12.01 -8.55
N ALA A 260 -2.06 -11.80 -9.43
CA ALA A 260 -2.79 -12.89 -10.07
C ALA A 260 -1.87 -13.74 -10.95
N ILE A 261 -1.00 -13.09 -11.74
CA ILE A 261 -0.05 -13.78 -12.62
C ILE A 261 0.96 -14.62 -11.81
N VAL A 262 1.52 -14.06 -10.73
CA VAL A 262 2.48 -14.77 -9.87
C VAL A 262 1.82 -15.98 -9.20
N ARG A 263 0.58 -15.83 -8.70
CA ARG A 263 -0.19 -16.97 -8.14
C ARG A 263 -0.50 -18.04 -9.18
N HIS A 264 -0.83 -17.62 -10.41
CA HIS A 264 -1.06 -18.54 -11.51
C HIS A 264 0.20 -19.35 -11.84
N LEU A 265 1.36 -18.68 -11.93
CA LEU A 265 2.65 -19.33 -12.17
C LEU A 265 3.01 -20.29 -11.04
N GLU A 266 2.83 -19.90 -9.78
CA GLU A 266 3.06 -20.77 -8.62
C GLU A 266 2.23 -22.06 -8.69
N ALA A 267 0.96 -21.95 -9.08
CA ALA A 267 0.05 -23.08 -9.13
C ALA A 267 0.21 -23.99 -10.37
N THR A 268 0.62 -23.43 -11.51
CA THR A 268 0.55 -24.14 -12.80
C THR A 268 1.90 -24.38 -13.47
N GLU A 269 2.89 -23.52 -13.20
CA GLU A 269 4.21 -23.53 -13.82
C GLU A 269 5.32 -23.28 -12.76
N PRO A 270 5.44 -24.17 -11.74
CA PRO A 270 6.28 -23.93 -10.56
C PRO A 270 7.77 -23.73 -10.90
N ASP A 271 8.27 -24.32 -11.99
CA ASP A 271 9.65 -24.13 -12.44
C ASP A 271 9.92 -22.69 -12.90
N TYR A 272 8.95 -22.03 -13.53
CA TYR A 272 9.05 -20.61 -13.89
C TYR A 272 8.88 -19.71 -12.68
N PHE A 273 7.97 -20.06 -11.76
CA PHE A 273 7.81 -19.35 -10.51
C PHE A 273 9.11 -19.36 -9.68
N GLU A 274 9.75 -20.52 -9.53
CA GLU A 274 11.03 -20.65 -8.84
C GLU A 274 12.09 -19.78 -9.53
N ALA A 275 12.24 -19.89 -10.86
CA ALA A 275 13.20 -19.09 -11.61
C ALA A 275 12.99 -17.58 -11.43
N LEU A 276 11.74 -17.10 -11.43
CA LEU A 276 11.40 -15.69 -11.27
C LEU A 276 11.69 -15.16 -9.86
N THR A 277 11.65 -16.03 -8.84
CA THR A 277 11.75 -15.66 -7.43
C THR A 277 13.14 -15.91 -6.83
N THR A 278 13.99 -16.72 -7.48
CA THR A 278 15.32 -17.06 -6.96
C THR A 278 16.47 -16.58 -7.85
N LEU A 279 16.33 -16.58 -9.19
CA LEU A 279 17.41 -16.21 -10.10
C LEU A 279 17.54 -14.70 -10.24
N ARG A 280 18.74 -14.20 -9.93
CA ARG A 280 18.98 -12.76 -9.80
C ARG A 280 19.50 -12.13 -11.08
N TRP A 281 19.01 -10.93 -11.37
CA TRP A 281 19.49 -10.07 -12.43
C TRP A 281 20.06 -8.78 -11.86
N VAL A 282 21.10 -8.26 -12.50
CA VAL A 282 21.53 -6.89 -12.28
C VAL A 282 20.69 -5.95 -13.16
N PHE A 283 19.98 -5.03 -12.53
CA PHE A 283 19.26 -3.94 -13.18
C PHE A 283 20.11 -2.67 -13.11
N MET A 284 20.32 -1.99 -14.24
CA MET A 284 21.18 -0.81 -14.35
C MET A 284 20.55 0.27 -15.23
N SER A 285 20.51 1.51 -14.71
CA SER A 285 20.15 2.68 -15.52
C SER A 285 21.23 2.95 -16.57
N LYS A 286 20.86 3.07 -17.84
CA LYS A 286 21.79 3.31 -18.96
C LYS A 286 21.92 4.80 -19.33
N GLY A 287 21.64 5.71 -18.40
CA GLY A 287 21.65 7.15 -18.64
C GLY A 287 23.05 7.75 -18.56
N ARG A 288 23.36 8.77 -19.38
CA ARG A 288 24.70 9.40 -19.41
C ARG A 288 25.15 10.03 -18.08
N GLY A 289 24.21 10.46 -17.24
CA GLY A 289 24.49 11.15 -15.97
C GLY A 289 23.93 10.43 -14.74
N ILE A 290 23.43 9.21 -14.88
CA ILE A 290 22.81 8.44 -13.79
C ILE A 290 23.17 6.97 -13.90
N ASP A 291 23.48 6.32 -12.78
CA ASP A 291 23.88 4.91 -12.73
C ASP A 291 23.28 4.22 -11.50
N HIS A 292 21.95 4.16 -11.44
CA HIS A 292 21.27 3.38 -10.41
C HIS A 292 21.40 1.90 -10.74
N ARG A 293 21.80 1.11 -9.74
CA ARG A 293 21.98 -0.33 -9.85
C ARG A 293 21.30 -1.04 -8.71
N TRP A 294 20.68 -2.17 -9.04
CA TRP A 294 20.15 -3.08 -8.05
C TRP A 294 20.23 -4.51 -8.58
N THR A 295 20.47 -5.46 -7.68
CA THR A 295 20.56 -6.88 -8.04
C THR A 295 19.54 -7.66 -7.24
N ALA A 296 18.58 -8.28 -7.92
CA ALA A 296 17.46 -8.97 -7.29
C ALA A 296 16.85 -10.00 -8.27
N PRO A 297 16.05 -10.96 -7.78
CA PRO A 297 15.16 -11.71 -8.66
C PRO A 297 14.11 -10.78 -9.30
N VAL A 298 13.36 -11.31 -10.27
CA VAL A 298 12.33 -10.54 -10.99
C VAL A 298 11.09 -10.36 -10.11
N VAL A 299 10.77 -11.33 -9.28
CA VAL A 299 9.68 -11.29 -8.31
C VAL A 299 10.27 -11.44 -6.91
N GLU A 300 10.03 -10.44 -6.07
CA GLU A 300 10.38 -10.45 -4.65
C GLU A 300 9.10 -10.45 -3.82
N PHE A 301 9.18 -10.97 -2.59
CA PHE A 301 8.13 -10.85 -1.59
C PHE A 301 8.67 -10.02 -0.43
N GLU A 302 7.92 -9.00 -0.02
CA GLU A 302 8.23 -8.20 1.16
C GLU A 302 8.24 -9.11 2.39
N PRO A 303 9.35 -9.23 3.14
CA PRO A 303 9.44 -10.14 4.27
C PRO A 303 8.40 -9.93 5.37
N ILE A 304 7.83 -8.71 5.46
CA ILE A 304 6.94 -8.33 6.56
C ILE A 304 5.47 -8.68 6.28
N ASP A 305 4.94 -8.37 5.10
CA ASP A 305 3.53 -8.62 4.73
C ASP A 305 3.34 -9.59 3.56
N GLY A 306 4.42 -10.08 2.96
CA GLY A 306 4.35 -10.94 1.77
C GLY A 306 3.85 -10.21 0.52
N ALA A 307 3.80 -8.86 0.52
CA ALA A 307 3.44 -8.11 -0.67
C ALA A 307 4.46 -8.36 -1.79
N ILE A 308 3.97 -8.51 -3.02
CA ILE A 308 4.84 -8.76 -4.16
C ILE A 308 5.52 -7.48 -4.65
N LEU A 309 6.73 -7.63 -5.17
CA LEU A 309 7.47 -6.60 -5.88
C LEU A 309 8.02 -7.20 -7.17
N ILE A 310 7.53 -6.70 -8.31
CA ILE A 310 7.94 -7.15 -9.63
C ILE A 310 8.93 -6.14 -10.24
N ARG A 311 10.02 -6.65 -10.82
CA ARG A 311 11.03 -5.91 -11.57
C ARG A 311 10.97 -6.28 -13.06
N GLY A 312 9.88 -5.88 -13.71
CA GLY A 312 9.50 -6.36 -15.05
C GLY A 312 10.13 -5.62 -16.24
N PHE A 313 10.91 -4.56 -16.03
CA PHE A 313 11.40 -3.72 -17.15
C PHE A 313 12.70 -4.23 -17.78
N SER A 314 12.55 -5.03 -18.82
CA SER A 314 13.66 -5.64 -19.57
C SER A 314 14.72 -4.67 -20.15
N PRO A 315 14.40 -3.45 -20.63
CA PRO A 315 15.42 -2.57 -21.21
C PRO A 315 16.58 -2.18 -20.28
N VAL A 316 16.32 -2.18 -18.97
CA VAL A 316 17.33 -1.85 -17.93
C VAL A 316 17.88 -3.09 -17.21
N ARG A 317 17.46 -4.30 -17.61
CA ARG A 317 18.13 -5.54 -17.21
C ARG A 317 19.49 -5.60 -17.92
N ALA A 318 20.57 -5.73 -17.15
CA ALA A 318 21.93 -5.57 -17.63
C ALA A 318 22.62 -6.92 -17.87
N PHE A 319 22.94 -7.65 -16.80
CA PHE A 319 23.65 -8.93 -16.87
C PHE A 319 23.15 -9.90 -15.79
N PRO A 320 23.28 -11.22 -16.01
CA PRO A 320 22.85 -12.23 -15.04
C PRO A 320 23.73 -12.19 -13.79
N ASP A 321 23.12 -12.36 -12.62
CA ASP A 321 23.79 -12.62 -11.33
C ASP A 321 23.40 -14.04 -10.86
N MET A 322 23.71 -15.02 -11.69
CA MET A 322 23.33 -16.42 -11.53
C MET A 322 24.34 -17.33 -12.26
N PRO A 323 24.36 -18.65 -12.00
CA PRO A 323 25.12 -19.61 -12.79
C PRO A 323 24.74 -19.59 -14.28
N VAL A 324 25.70 -19.86 -15.17
CA VAL A 324 25.47 -19.81 -16.63
C VAL A 324 24.38 -20.78 -17.10
N ASP A 325 24.29 -21.95 -16.46
CA ASP A 325 23.31 -22.99 -16.81
C ASP A 325 21.86 -22.58 -16.50
N ASP A 326 21.66 -21.58 -15.62
CA ASP A 326 20.34 -21.05 -15.25
C ASP A 326 19.88 -19.88 -16.16
N VAL A 327 20.77 -19.33 -16.98
CA VAL A 327 20.50 -18.10 -17.75
C VAL A 327 19.32 -18.29 -18.70
N ASP A 328 19.33 -19.33 -19.53
CA ASP A 328 18.27 -19.60 -20.51
C ASP A 328 16.93 -19.88 -19.83
N ARG A 329 16.96 -20.59 -18.68
CA ARG A 329 15.78 -20.84 -17.84
C ARG A 329 15.18 -19.54 -17.32
N SER A 330 16.01 -18.61 -16.88
CA SER A 330 15.57 -17.29 -16.43
C SER A 330 14.99 -16.45 -17.57
N TYR A 331 15.57 -16.50 -18.78
CA TYR A 331 14.99 -15.86 -19.97
C TYR A 331 13.60 -16.42 -20.31
N ALA A 332 13.43 -17.74 -20.27
CA ALA A 332 12.14 -18.39 -20.52
C ALA A 332 11.09 -17.95 -19.48
N ALA A 333 11.46 -17.92 -18.19
CA ALA A 333 10.55 -17.52 -17.13
C ALA A 333 10.13 -16.04 -17.23
N ILE A 334 11.05 -15.13 -17.58
CA ILE A 334 10.72 -13.72 -17.84
C ILE A 334 9.82 -13.58 -19.07
N SER A 335 10.08 -14.33 -20.14
CA SER A 335 9.22 -14.33 -21.33
C SER A 335 7.80 -14.74 -20.96
N ARG A 336 7.67 -15.80 -20.15
CA ARG A 336 6.37 -16.29 -19.70
C ARG A 336 5.60 -15.26 -18.87
N LEU A 337 6.28 -14.56 -17.96
CA LEU A 337 5.69 -13.45 -17.19
C LEU A 337 5.14 -12.35 -18.13
N HIS A 338 5.89 -11.98 -19.17
CA HIS A 338 5.47 -10.99 -20.16
C HIS A 338 4.31 -11.48 -21.04
N GLU A 339 4.31 -12.76 -21.43
CA GLU A 339 3.22 -13.39 -22.17
C GLU A 339 1.92 -13.34 -21.37
N LEU A 340 1.95 -13.75 -20.11
CA LEU A 340 0.78 -13.69 -19.22
C LEU A 340 0.32 -12.24 -18.99
N GLY A 341 1.25 -11.30 -18.81
CA GLY A 341 0.93 -9.87 -18.70
C GLY A 341 0.33 -9.26 -19.97
N ALA A 342 0.51 -9.91 -21.13
CA ALA A 342 -0.07 -9.53 -22.41
C ALA A 342 -1.34 -10.33 -22.76
N ASP A 343 -1.64 -11.40 -22.04
CA ASP A 343 -2.78 -12.27 -22.28
C ASP A 343 -4.09 -11.54 -21.97
N PRO A 344 -5.07 -11.49 -22.90
CA PRO A 344 -6.39 -10.89 -22.68
C PRO A 344 -7.15 -11.43 -21.45
N ALA A 345 -6.82 -12.63 -20.95
CA ALA A 345 -7.38 -13.18 -19.72
C ALA A 345 -6.89 -12.43 -18.47
N PHE A 346 -5.67 -11.90 -18.47
CA PHE A 346 -5.12 -11.14 -17.34
C PHE A 346 -5.13 -9.63 -17.59
N GLN A 347 -5.07 -9.22 -18.86
CA GLN A 347 -4.86 -7.83 -19.25
C GLN A 347 -6.18 -7.10 -19.51
N ILE A 348 -6.32 -5.93 -18.88
CA ILE A 348 -7.34 -4.94 -19.22
C ILE A 348 -6.72 -3.90 -20.15
N GLN A 349 -7.44 -3.56 -21.23
CA GLN A 349 -7.05 -2.51 -22.17
C GLN A 349 -8.04 -1.36 -22.16
N SER A 350 -7.56 -0.12 -22.14
CA SER A 350 -8.42 1.06 -22.21
C SER A 350 -7.76 2.25 -22.91
N ALA A 351 -8.56 3.02 -23.64
CA ALA A 351 -8.14 4.32 -24.14
C ALA A 351 -8.11 5.34 -22.99
N PHE A 352 -7.09 6.20 -23.00
CA PHE A 352 -7.03 7.37 -22.12
C PHE A 352 -7.60 8.58 -22.84
N GLN A 353 -8.71 9.08 -22.31
CA GLN A 353 -9.28 10.34 -22.74
C GLN A 353 -8.70 11.49 -21.89
N PRO A 354 -8.58 12.71 -22.45
CA PRO A 354 -8.28 13.90 -21.66
C PRO A 354 -9.18 13.99 -20.41
N GLY A 355 -8.59 14.33 -19.27
CA GLY A 355 -9.30 14.43 -17.99
C GLY A 355 -9.35 13.12 -17.19
N GLN A 356 -8.82 12.03 -17.73
CA GLN A 356 -8.74 10.75 -17.02
C GLN A 356 -7.37 10.54 -16.40
N ALA A 357 -7.31 9.83 -15.28
CA ALA A 357 -6.08 9.31 -14.72
C ALA A 357 -6.20 7.84 -14.32
N VAL A 358 -5.05 7.18 -14.21
CA VAL A 358 -4.92 5.88 -13.56
C VAL A 358 -3.88 6.00 -12.48
N ILE A 359 -4.16 5.39 -11.34
CA ILE A 359 -3.24 5.32 -10.21
C ILE A 359 -3.10 3.84 -9.88
N PHE A 360 -1.88 3.35 -9.76
CA PHE A 360 -1.64 1.94 -9.59
C PHE A 360 -0.39 1.66 -8.78
N ASP A 361 -0.39 0.52 -8.10
CA ASP A 361 0.75 -0.04 -7.40
C ASP A 361 1.76 -0.53 -8.44
N ASN A 362 2.81 0.25 -8.65
CA ASN A 362 3.88 -0.02 -9.61
C ASN A 362 4.73 -1.25 -9.23
N ARG A 363 4.67 -1.73 -7.98
CA ARG A 363 5.37 -2.95 -7.56
C ARG A 363 4.55 -4.21 -7.87
N ARG A 364 3.22 -4.09 -7.93
CA ARG A 364 2.27 -5.18 -8.22
C ARG A 364 1.82 -5.23 -9.68
N MET A 365 1.51 -4.07 -10.28
CA MET A 365 0.85 -3.98 -11.58
C MET A 365 1.87 -3.98 -12.71
N LEU A 366 1.65 -4.84 -13.71
CA LEU A 366 2.34 -4.74 -14.99
C LEU A 366 1.55 -3.79 -15.89
N HIS A 367 2.12 -2.61 -16.17
CA HIS A 367 1.56 -1.66 -17.12
C HIS A 367 2.25 -1.74 -18.48
N ALA A 368 1.50 -1.43 -19.52
CA ALA A 368 1.95 -1.48 -20.90
C ALA A 368 1.18 -0.47 -21.76
N ARG A 369 1.64 -0.34 -23.00
CA ARG A 369 0.98 0.52 -23.98
C ARG A 369 1.07 -0.09 -25.37
N SER A 370 -0.05 -0.13 -26.08
CA SER A 370 -0.04 -0.49 -27.50
C SER A 370 0.77 0.53 -28.32
N GLY A 371 1.18 0.13 -29.52
CA GLY A 371 1.80 1.06 -30.46
C GLY A 371 0.85 2.18 -30.87
N PHE A 372 1.41 3.32 -31.27
CA PHE A 372 0.69 4.42 -31.90
C PHE A 372 1.63 5.20 -32.83
N ASP A 373 1.05 5.93 -33.79
CA ASP A 373 1.81 6.84 -34.64
C ASP A 373 2.01 8.18 -33.92
N PRO A 374 3.26 8.53 -33.52
CA PRO A 374 3.53 9.79 -32.82
C PRO A 374 3.48 11.00 -33.76
N SER A 375 3.40 10.82 -35.08
CA SER A 375 3.26 11.90 -36.06
C SER A 375 1.80 12.25 -36.37
N ALA A 376 0.87 11.36 -36.03
CA ALA A 376 -0.56 11.50 -36.35
C ALA A 376 -1.36 12.30 -35.30
N GLY A 377 -0.76 12.65 -34.16
CA GLY A 377 -1.45 13.38 -33.10
C GLY A 377 -0.55 13.72 -31.91
N ILE A 378 -1.15 14.25 -30.86
CA ILE A 378 -0.49 14.63 -29.60
C ILE A 378 -0.99 13.70 -28.50
N ARG A 379 -0.06 13.10 -27.76
CA ARG A 379 -0.34 12.34 -26.54
C ARG A 379 0.53 12.87 -25.42
N ARG A 380 -0.08 13.59 -24.48
CA ARG A 380 0.55 14.18 -23.30
C ARG A 380 -0.08 13.63 -22.04
N LEU A 381 0.68 12.79 -21.35
CA LEU A 381 0.36 12.39 -19.98
C LEU A 381 1.29 13.08 -18.99
N ARG A 382 0.79 13.33 -17.79
CA ARG A 382 1.53 13.76 -16.61
C ARG A 382 1.71 12.56 -15.69
N GLY A 383 2.89 12.37 -15.14
CA GLY A 383 3.19 11.28 -14.22
C GLY A 383 3.77 11.76 -12.90
N CYS A 384 3.42 11.07 -11.81
CA CYS A 384 4.06 11.22 -10.50
C CYS A 384 4.16 9.86 -9.78
N TYR A 385 5.01 9.78 -8.76
CA TYR A 385 5.26 8.58 -7.96
C TYR A 385 4.96 8.84 -6.48
N PHE A 386 4.62 7.77 -5.76
CA PHE A 386 4.41 7.77 -4.31
C PHE A 386 5.08 6.55 -3.68
N ASP A 387 5.35 6.62 -2.39
CA ASP A 387 5.74 5.46 -1.60
C ASP A 387 4.54 4.78 -0.93
N PRO A 388 4.56 3.44 -0.71
CA PRO A 388 3.38 2.73 -0.21
C PRO A 388 2.98 3.09 1.21
N ASP A 389 3.94 3.45 2.06
CA ASP A 389 3.72 3.85 3.44
C ASP A 389 2.89 5.12 3.54
N ASP A 390 3.07 6.07 2.62
CA ASP A 390 2.25 7.29 2.56
C ASP A 390 0.78 6.97 2.24
N ILE A 391 0.52 6.13 1.22
CA ILE A 391 -0.85 5.70 0.87
C ILE A 391 -1.49 4.94 2.03
N ARG A 392 -0.74 4.03 2.68
CA ARG A 392 -1.21 3.26 3.85
C ARG A 392 -1.48 4.18 5.05
N SER A 393 -0.69 5.24 5.23
CA SER A 393 -0.90 6.25 6.27
C SER A 393 -2.22 6.99 6.05
N VAL A 394 -2.44 7.50 4.82
CA VAL A 394 -3.70 8.15 4.44
C VAL A 394 -4.89 7.22 4.66
N ALA A 395 -4.81 5.95 4.23
CA ALA A 395 -5.87 4.96 4.44
C ALA A 395 -6.24 4.81 5.93
N ARG A 396 -5.25 4.70 6.81
CA ARG A 396 -5.47 4.59 8.26
C ARG A 396 -6.08 5.85 8.86
N VAL A 397 -5.63 7.03 8.44
CA VAL A 397 -6.21 8.30 8.88
C VAL A 397 -7.67 8.43 8.45
N LEU A 398 -8.00 7.99 7.24
CA LEU A 398 -9.38 7.96 6.73
C LEU A 398 -10.24 6.93 7.46
N ALA A 399 -9.68 5.79 7.85
CA ALA A 399 -10.39 4.75 8.61
C ALA A 399 -10.70 5.18 10.05
N ARG A 400 -9.78 5.89 10.73
CA ARG A 400 -9.99 6.34 12.12
C ARG A 400 -10.92 7.54 12.26
N THR A 401 -11.01 8.40 11.24
CA THR A 401 -11.84 9.63 11.27
C THR A 401 -13.31 9.39 10.92
N ASN A 402 -13.64 8.23 10.34
CA ASN A 402 -15.01 7.88 9.97
C ASN A 402 -15.20 6.35 10.08
N PRO A 403 -15.33 5.79 11.30
CA PRO A 403 -15.56 4.37 11.45
C PRO A 403 -16.83 4.00 10.69
N LEU A 404 -16.72 3.02 9.78
CA LEU A 404 -17.90 2.46 9.13
C LEU A 404 -18.88 2.01 10.23
N PRO A 405 -20.17 2.37 10.14
CA PRO A 405 -21.16 1.57 10.84
C PRO A 405 -21.05 0.15 10.25
N ASP A 406 -20.74 -0.82 11.10
CA ASP A 406 -20.48 -2.23 10.77
C ASP A 406 -19.13 -2.57 10.09
N GLN A 407 -18.04 -2.52 10.87
CA GLN A 407 -17.15 -3.69 10.94
C GLN A 407 -17.42 -4.41 12.27
N ARG A 408 -18.58 -5.08 12.35
CA ARG A 408 -18.71 -6.22 13.25
C ARG A 408 -17.67 -7.22 12.75
N LEU A 409 -16.67 -7.49 13.59
CA LEU A 409 -15.87 -8.70 13.47
C LEU A 409 -16.88 -9.84 13.25
N SER A 410 -16.86 -10.40 12.05
CA SER A 410 -17.69 -11.56 11.73
C SER A 410 -17.24 -12.71 12.62
N ALA A 411 -18.24 -13.41 13.14
CA ALA A 411 -18.16 -14.49 14.11
C ALA A 411 -17.23 -15.64 13.71
#